data_AF-A0A9X2S3R5-F1
#
_entry.id   AF-A0A9X2S3R5-F1
#
_cell.length_a   1.000
_cell.length_b   1.000
_cell.length_c   1.000
_cell.angle_alpha   90.00
_cell.angle_beta   90.00
_cell.angle_gamma   90.00
#
_symmetry.space_group_name_H-M   'P 1'
#
loop_
_entity.id
_entity.type
_entity.pdbx_description
1 polymer ?
#
loop_
_entity_poly.entity_id
_entity_poly.type
_entity_poly.pdbx_seq_one_letter_code
_entity_poly.pdbx_strand_id
1 'polypeptide(L)'
;MSFLIFVLVYLISGIILQTKGIEMAFYQFPAPIAASIGIVFAFILTKGSLDEKFNVFIKGCGDDNIIIMCIIYLLTRVFSAVSSAMGGVESTVKLGLTLIPVKFITAGIFIMAAFISVSTGTSVGTIVAIGSIAVQLVEKAGLNLSFSLLRSFRGLSVL
;
A
#
# COMPACT_ATOMS: atom_id res chain seq x y z
N MET A 1 -25.81 -7.83 3.33
CA MET A 1 -25.84 -7.32 4.72
C MET A 1 -24.46 -6.87 5.20
N SER A 2 -23.42 -7.70 5.11
CA SER A 2 -22.08 -7.46 5.69
C SER A 2 -21.37 -6.19 5.20
N PHE A 3 -21.54 -5.81 3.92
CA PHE A 3 -21.02 -4.55 3.37
C PHE A 3 -21.64 -3.31 4.04
N LEU A 4 -22.92 -3.38 4.39
CA LEU A 4 -23.65 -2.29 5.04
C LEU A 4 -23.16 -2.11 6.48
N ILE A 5 -22.87 -3.20 7.20
CA ILE A 5 -22.24 -3.17 8.53
C ILE A 5 -20.82 -2.58 8.44
N PHE A 6 -20.02 -2.98 7.45
CA PHE A 6 -18.70 -2.40 7.23
C PHE A 6 -18.77 -0.88 7.01
N VAL A 7 -19.67 -0.42 6.13
CA VAL A 7 -19.88 1.01 5.87
C VAL A 7 -20.34 1.74 7.13
N LEU A 8 -21.29 1.18 7.89
CA LEU A 8 -21.79 1.79 9.13
C LEU A 8 -20.70 1.91 10.20
N VAL A 9 -19.93 0.85 10.45
CA VAL A 9 -18.83 0.86 11.43
C VAL A 9 -17.73 1.82 10.99
N TYR A 10 -17.40 1.84 9.70
CA TYR A 10 -16.39 2.76 9.15
C TYR A 10 -16.83 4.22 9.26
N LEU A 11 -18.09 4.51 8.95
CA LEU A 11 -18.67 5.86 8.99
C LEU A 11 -18.86 6.34 10.43
N ILE A 12 -19.33 5.49 11.35
CA ILE A 12 -19.44 5.80 12.78
C ILE A 12 -18.04 6.04 13.39
N SER A 13 -17.06 5.19 13.08
CA SER A 13 -15.68 5.35 13.56
C SER A 13 -15.08 6.67 13.07
N GLY A 14 -15.25 7.00 11.80
CA GLY A 14 -14.77 8.26 11.24
C GLY A 14 -15.45 9.51 11.80
N ILE A 15 -16.77 9.46 12.05
CA ILE A 15 -17.48 10.57 12.74
C ILE A 15 -16.94 10.75 14.17
N ILE A 16 -16.73 9.68 14.93
CA ILE A 16 -16.22 9.75 16.31
C ILE A 16 -14.80 10.35 16.34
N LEU A 17 -13.92 9.96 15.41
CA LEU A 17 -12.57 10.55 15.32
C LEU A 17 -12.58 12.01 14.85
N GLN A 18 -13.55 12.40 14.02
CA GLN A 18 -13.72 13.78 13.58
C GLN A 18 -14.22 14.69 14.72
N THR A 19 -15.11 14.19 15.59
CA THR A 19 -15.57 14.91 16.79
C THR A 19 -14.45 15.10 17.84
N LYS A 20 -13.39 14.29 17.80
CA LYS A 20 -12.18 14.46 18.65
C LYS A 20 -11.18 15.49 18.11
N GLY A 21 -11.50 16.22 17.04
CA GLY A 21 -10.71 17.35 16.56
C GLY A 21 -9.45 16.97 15.79
N ILE A 22 -9.36 15.76 15.25
CA ILE A 22 -8.21 15.29 14.48
C ILE A 22 -8.43 15.61 13.00
N GLU A 23 -7.63 16.51 12.42
CA GLU A 23 -7.61 16.73 10.97
C GLU A 23 -7.18 15.43 10.26
N MET A 24 -7.95 15.00 9.24
CA MET A 24 -7.79 13.73 8.51
C MET A 24 -8.08 12.43 9.31
N ALA A 25 -9.09 12.46 10.19
CA ALA A 25 -9.62 11.34 10.97
C ALA A 25 -9.80 10.00 10.20
N PHE A 26 -10.28 10.05 8.95
CA PHE A 26 -10.48 8.86 8.12
C PHE A 26 -9.17 8.28 7.54
N TYR A 27 -8.11 9.09 7.43
CA TYR A 27 -6.84 8.69 6.81
C TYR A 27 -5.87 8.06 7.81
N GLN A 28 -6.03 8.36 9.10
CA GLN A 28 -5.24 7.72 10.16
C GLN A 28 -5.83 6.40 10.62
N PHE A 29 -7.08 6.09 10.30
CA PHE A 29 -7.67 4.82 10.68
C PHE A 29 -7.15 3.71 9.76
N PRO A 30 -6.34 2.76 10.26
CA PRO A 30 -5.79 1.73 9.41
C PRO A 30 -6.94 0.87 8.87
N ALA A 31 -7.15 0.90 7.55
CA ALA A 31 -8.16 0.09 6.87
C ALA A 31 -8.14 -1.41 7.26
N PRO A 32 -6.98 -2.05 7.54
CA PRO A 32 -6.94 -3.42 8.04
C PRO A 32 -7.68 -3.64 9.38
N ILE A 33 -7.70 -2.64 10.26
CA ILE A 33 -8.39 -2.70 11.56
C ILE A 33 -9.90 -2.58 11.37
N ALA A 34 -10.34 -1.73 10.43
CA ALA A 34 -11.75 -1.67 10.02
C ALA A 34 -12.22 -3.01 9.46
N ALA A 35 -11.40 -3.59 8.57
CA ALA A 35 -11.68 -4.85 7.91
C ALA A 35 -11.73 -6.02 8.90
N SER A 36 -10.82 -6.10 9.88
CA SER A 36 -10.82 -7.18 10.86
C SER A 36 -12.07 -7.17 11.75
N ILE A 37 -12.51 -5.99 12.20
CA ILE A 37 -13.77 -5.84 12.94
C ILE A 37 -14.96 -6.22 12.05
N GLY A 38 -14.96 -5.80 10.79
CA GLY A 38 -15.99 -6.17 9.80
C GLY A 38 -16.09 -7.69 9.58
N ILE A 39 -14.95 -8.38 9.52
CA ILE A 39 -14.90 -9.85 9.38
C ILE A 39 -15.45 -10.52 10.64
N VAL A 40 -15.05 -10.08 11.84
CA VAL A 40 -15.57 -10.62 13.11
C VAL A 40 -17.10 -10.47 13.17
N PHE A 41 -17.62 -9.29 12.83
CA PHE A 41 -19.06 -9.06 12.77
C PHE A 41 -19.76 -9.88 11.68
N ALA A 42 -19.14 -10.05 10.51
CA ALA A 42 -19.68 -10.90 9.45
C ALA A 42 -19.78 -12.37 9.89
N PHE A 43 -18.80 -12.86 10.65
CA PHE A 43 -18.82 -14.20 11.24
C PHE A 43 -19.88 -14.35 12.34
N ILE A 44 -20.17 -13.30 13.11
CA ILE A 44 -21.23 -13.32 14.14
C ILE A 44 -22.64 -13.27 13.51
N LEU A 45 -22.84 -12.43 12.49
CA LEU A 45 -24.16 -12.23 11.86
C LEU A 45 -24.56 -13.38 10.93
N THR A 46 -23.59 -14.06 10.31
CA THR A 46 -23.84 -15.21 9.44
C THR A 46 -24.27 -16.40 10.30
N LYS A 47 -25.43 -16.99 10.01
CA LYS A 47 -25.90 -18.23 10.67
C LYS A 47 -25.30 -19.43 9.93
N GLY A 48 -24.68 -20.37 10.65
CA GLY A 48 -24.01 -21.55 10.08
C GLY A 48 -22.82 -22.03 10.92
N SER A 49 -22.25 -23.19 10.57
CA SER A 49 -21.01 -23.70 11.20
C SER A 49 -19.82 -22.78 10.92
N LEU A 50 -18.81 -22.78 11.80
CA LEU A 50 -17.59 -22.01 11.60
C LEU A 50 -16.85 -22.41 10.32
N ASP A 51 -16.84 -23.69 9.98
CA ASP A 51 -16.19 -24.22 8.77
C ASP A 51 -16.80 -23.66 7.49
N GLU A 52 -18.13 -23.49 7.48
CA GLU A 52 -18.88 -23.00 6.32
C GLU A 52 -18.61 -21.49 6.10
N LYS A 53 -18.54 -20.73 7.19
CA LYS A 53 -18.14 -19.31 7.17
C LYS A 53 -16.70 -19.15 6.70
N PHE A 54 -15.79 -20.01 7.17
CA PHE A 54 -14.40 -20.02 6.75
C PHE A 54 -14.26 -20.36 5.27
N ASN A 55 -15.00 -21.35 4.79
CA ASN A 55 -14.96 -21.75 3.38
C ASN A 55 -15.45 -20.62 2.45
N VAL A 56 -16.54 -19.92 2.81
CA VAL A 56 -17.01 -18.74 2.06
C VAL A 56 -15.97 -17.61 2.08
N PHE A 57 -15.33 -17.37 3.23
CA PHE A 57 -14.28 -16.35 3.34
C PHE A 57 -13.04 -16.69 2.50
N ILE A 58 -12.55 -17.93 2.59
CA ILE A 58 -11.42 -18.44 1.81
C ILE A 58 -11.75 -18.40 0.31
N LYS A 59 -12.98 -18.76 -0.08
CA LYS A 59 -13.42 -18.68 -1.47
C LYS A 59 -13.45 -17.24 -2.01
N GLY A 60 -13.76 -16.25 -1.16
CA GLY A 60 -13.64 -14.83 -1.51
C GLY A 60 -12.21 -14.31 -1.54
N CYS A 61 -11.34 -14.78 -0.64
CA CYS A 61 -9.91 -14.45 -0.62
C CYS A 61 -9.13 -15.15 -1.75
N GLY A 62 -9.64 -16.30 -2.21
CA GLY A 62 -9.03 -17.15 -3.22
C GLY A 62 -9.36 -16.75 -4.66
N ASP A 63 -9.91 -15.55 -4.88
CA ASP A 63 -10.06 -14.99 -6.22
C ASP A 63 -8.68 -14.79 -6.85
N ASP A 64 -8.53 -15.23 -8.11
CA ASP A 64 -7.24 -15.20 -8.82
C ASP A 64 -6.62 -13.80 -8.83
N ASN A 65 -7.42 -12.74 -8.97
CA ASN A 65 -6.90 -11.36 -8.97
C ASN A 65 -6.32 -10.97 -7.60
N ILE A 66 -6.98 -11.38 -6.52
CA ILE A 66 -6.54 -11.09 -5.16
C ILE A 66 -5.26 -11.88 -4.83
N ILE A 67 -5.20 -13.15 -5.21
CA ILE A 67 -4.01 -14.00 -5.03
C ILE A 67 -2.83 -13.41 -5.80
N ILE A 68 -3.00 -13.05 -7.08
CA ILE A 68 -1.94 -12.44 -7.90
C ILE A 68 -1.44 -11.15 -7.28
N MET A 69 -2.34 -10.28 -6.80
CA MET A 69 -1.96 -9.03 -6.13
C MET A 69 -1.18 -9.29 -4.85
N CYS A 70 -1.59 -10.28 -4.04
CA CYS A 70 -0.87 -10.70 -2.84
C CYS A 70 0.53 -11.23 -3.15
N ILE A 71 0.67 -12.08 -4.17
CA ILE A 71 1.97 -12.64 -4.60
C ILE A 71 2.90 -11.50 -5.01
N ILE A 72 2.46 -10.60 -5.90
CA ILE A 72 3.27 -9.46 -6.34
C ILE A 72 3.68 -8.60 -5.15
N TYR A 73 2.74 -8.29 -4.23
CA TYR A 73 3.01 -7.49 -3.05
C TYR A 73 4.05 -8.14 -2.12
N LEU A 74 3.93 -9.44 -1.88
CA LEU A 74 4.89 -10.19 -1.06
C LEU A 74 6.27 -10.26 -1.72
N LEU A 75 6.34 -10.57 -3.02
CA LEU A 75 7.60 -10.61 -3.74
C LEU A 75 8.30 -9.25 -3.74
N THR A 76 7.59 -8.16 -4.03
CA THR A 76 8.17 -6.81 -4.01
C THR A 76 8.73 -6.47 -2.63
N ARG A 77 8.00 -6.78 -1.56
CA ARG A 77 8.44 -6.49 -0.19
C ARG A 77 9.66 -7.31 0.22
N VAL A 78 9.69 -8.60 -0.11
CA VAL A 78 10.85 -9.46 0.18
C VAL A 78 12.04 -9.05 -0.67
N PHE A 79 11.85 -8.79 -1.96
CA PHE A 79 12.90 -8.33 -2.86
C PHE A 79 13.54 -7.02 -2.40
N SER A 80 12.71 -6.09 -1.92
CA SER A 80 13.14 -4.86 -1.28
C SER A 80 14.06 -5.14 -0.08
N ALA A 81 13.60 -5.93 0.89
CA ALA A 81 14.40 -6.28 2.05
C ALA A 81 15.75 -6.95 1.70
N VAL A 82 15.74 -7.89 0.74
CA VAL A 82 16.95 -8.59 0.28
C VAL A 82 17.91 -7.65 -0.45
N SER A 83 17.41 -6.78 -1.32
CA SER A 83 18.23 -5.82 -2.08
C SER A 83 18.94 -4.81 -1.16
N SER A 84 18.26 -4.41 -0.08
CA SER A 84 18.86 -3.59 0.98
C SER A 84 19.88 -4.38 1.81
N ALA A 85 19.58 -5.64 2.18
CA ALA A 85 20.50 -6.49 2.93
C ALA A 85 21.81 -6.78 2.17
N MET A 86 21.74 -6.89 0.85
CA MET A 86 22.91 -7.07 -0.01
C MET A 86 23.71 -5.77 -0.24
N GLY A 87 23.22 -4.60 0.20
CA GLY A 87 23.87 -3.31 -0.03
C GLY A 87 23.83 -2.81 -1.48
N GLY A 88 23.11 -3.51 -2.37
CA GLY A 88 23.00 -3.15 -3.79
C GLY A 88 22.27 -1.83 -4.01
N VAL A 89 21.22 -1.57 -3.22
CA VAL A 89 20.45 -0.31 -3.29
C VAL A 89 21.34 0.89 -2.92
N GLU A 90 22.12 0.76 -1.86
CA GLU A 90 22.95 1.84 -1.33
C GLU A 90 24.11 2.21 -2.27
N SER A 91 24.68 1.21 -2.93
CA SER A 91 25.71 1.40 -3.96
C SER A 91 25.14 2.10 -5.20
N THR A 92 23.93 1.70 -5.63
CA THR A 92 23.24 2.32 -6.78
C THR A 92 22.85 3.77 -6.49
N VAL A 93 22.40 4.07 -5.27
CA VAL A 93 22.07 5.43 -4.82
C VAL A 93 23.30 6.34 -4.86
N LYS A 94 24.43 5.88 -4.32
CA LYS A 94 25.68 6.67 -4.31
C LYS A 94 26.22 6.93 -5.71
N LEU A 95 26.17 5.95 -6.60
CA LEU A 95 26.51 6.15 -8.01
C LEU A 95 25.54 7.11 -8.70
N GLY A 96 24.23 6.97 -8.45
CA GLY A 96 23.19 7.83 -9.01
C GLY A 96 23.36 9.30 -8.61
N LEU A 97 23.67 9.59 -7.35
CA LEU A 97 23.91 10.95 -6.86
C LEU A 97 25.20 11.57 -7.42
N THR A 98 26.17 10.74 -7.79
CA THR A 98 27.44 11.19 -8.40
C THR A 98 27.24 11.51 -9.89
N LEU A 99 26.36 10.77 -10.57
CA LEU A 99 26.12 10.89 -12.02
C LEU A 99 24.99 11.87 -12.37
N ILE A 100 23.97 11.99 -11.51
CA ILE A 100 22.73 12.71 -11.79
C ILE A 100 22.43 13.72 -10.65
N PRO A 101 22.21 15.01 -10.97
CA PRO A 101 21.79 16.00 -9.98
C PRO A 101 20.44 15.61 -9.36
N VAL A 102 20.32 15.75 -8.04
CA VAL A 102 19.13 15.36 -7.24
C VAL A 102 17.80 15.91 -7.78
N LYS A 103 17.85 17.04 -8.50
CA LYS A 103 16.69 17.67 -9.17
C LYS A 103 16.02 16.79 -10.23
N PHE A 104 16.73 15.85 -10.85
CA PHE A 104 16.18 14.96 -11.89
C PHE A 104 15.66 13.62 -11.35
N ILE A 105 15.90 13.28 -10.08
CA ILE A 105 15.47 12.01 -9.47
C ILE A 105 13.94 11.87 -9.51
N THR A 106 13.21 12.94 -9.17
CA THR A 106 11.73 12.92 -9.19
C THR A 106 11.17 12.65 -10.59
N ALA A 107 11.78 13.23 -11.63
CA ALA A 107 11.38 13.01 -13.02
C ALA A 107 11.70 11.57 -13.48
N GLY A 108 12.84 11.02 -13.07
CA GLY A 108 13.21 9.63 -13.35
C GLY A 108 12.25 8.63 -12.71
N ILE A 109 11.87 8.84 -11.45
CA ILE A 109 10.89 8.01 -10.74
C ILE A 109 9.51 8.09 -11.43
N PHE A 110 9.12 9.27 -11.93
CA PHE A 110 7.86 9.44 -12.67
C PHE A 110 7.83 8.67 -13.99
N ILE A 111 8.92 8.72 -14.79
CA ILE A 111 9.00 7.98 -16.05
C ILE A 111 9.02 6.47 -15.79
N MET A 112 9.79 6.01 -14.79
CA MET A 112 9.76 4.62 -14.32
C MET A 112 8.35 4.20 -13.90
N ALA A 113 7.62 5.09 -13.21
CA ALA A 113 6.24 4.85 -12.80
C ALA A 113 5.28 4.70 -13.97
N ALA A 114 5.36 5.61 -14.94
CA ALA A 114 4.55 5.53 -16.15
C ALA A 114 4.81 4.21 -16.90
N PHE A 115 6.08 3.80 -17.02
CA PHE A 115 6.44 2.57 -17.73
C PHE A 115 5.95 1.31 -17.02
N ILE A 116 6.15 1.23 -15.70
CA ILE A 116 5.64 0.11 -14.88
C ILE A 116 4.12 0.09 -14.87
N SER A 117 3.45 1.26 -14.84
CA SER A 117 2.00 1.36 -14.90
C SER A 117 1.44 0.88 -16.23
N VAL A 118 2.07 1.25 -17.34
CA VAL A 118 1.69 0.77 -18.68
C VAL A 118 1.92 -0.74 -18.78
N SER A 119 3.01 -1.25 -18.20
CA SER A 119 3.36 -2.66 -18.30
C SER A 119 2.55 -3.57 -17.37
N THR A 120 2.22 -3.11 -16.16
CA THR A 120 1.50 -3.89 -15.14
C THR A 120 -0.02 -3.72 -15.27
N GLY A 121 -0.47 -2.68 -15.98
CA GLY A 121 -1.89 -2.40 -16.27
C GLY A 121 -2.76 -2.07 -15.05
N THR A 122 -2.20 -2.09 -13.84
CA THR A 122 -2.91 -1.86 -12.57
C THR A 122 -2.20 -0.81 -11.71
N SER A 123 -2.96 0.15 -11.20
CA SER A 123 -2.45 1.28 -10.40
C SER A 123 -1.81 0.81 -9.09
N VAL A 124 -2.41 -0.18 -8.43
CA VAL A 124 -1.96 -0.69 -7.12
C VAL A 124 -0.63 -1.43 -7.22
N GLY A 125 -0.40 -2.23 -8.26
CA GLY A 125 0.88 -2.94 -8.46
C GLY A 125 2.05 -1.98 -8.66
N THR A 126 1.79 -0.87 -9.36
CA THR A 126 2.79 0.19 -9.62
C THR A 126 3.17 0.94 -8.34
N ILE A 127 2.18 1.32 -7.52
CA ILE A 127 2.40 1.99 -6.24
C ILE A 127 3.27 1.14 -5.31
N VAL A 128 3.02 -0.17 -5.29
CA VAL A 128 3.72 -1.11 -4.41
C VAL A 128 5.17 -1.29 -4.84
N ALA A 129 5.40 -1.54 -6.14
CA ALA A 129 6.72 -1.68 -6.72
C ALA A 129 7.57 -0.43 -6.44
N ILE A 130 7.05 0.73 -6.80
CA ILE A 130 7.79 2.00 -6.70
C ILE A 130 7.88 2.47 -5.27
N GLY A 131 6.85 2.23 -4.45
CA GLY A 131 6.85 2.55 -3.02
C GLY A 131 8.01 1.90 -2.31
N SER A 132 8.20 0.59 -2.53
CA SER A 132 9.32 -0.14 -1.94
C SER A 132 10.70 0.35 -2.40
N ILE A 133 10.83 0.75 -3.66
CA ILE A 133 12.09 1.27 -4.22
C ILE A 133 12.37 2.67 -3.67
N ALA A 134 11.36 3.54 -3.66
CA ALA A 134 11.46 4.91 -3.21
C ALA A 134 11.76 5.02 -1.72
N VAL A 135 11.10 4.22 -0.87
CA VAL A 135 11.37 4.17 0.57
C VAL A 135 12.83 3.77 0.81
N GLN A 136 13.30 2.70 0.17
CA GLN A 136 14.70 2.28 0.31
C GLN A 136 15.70 3.30 -0.23
N LEU A 137 15.39 3.95 -1.35
CA LEU A 137 16.25 4.99 -1.93
C LEU A 137 16.41 6.15 -0.96
N VAL A 138 15.33 6.58 -0.30
CA VAL A 138 15.36 7.67 0.69
C VAL A 138 16.12 7.28 1.94
N GLU A 139 15.83 6.11 2.49
CA GLU A 139 16.44 5.60 3.71
C GLU A 139 17.96 5.49 3.57
N LYS A 140 18.43 5.09 2.38
CA LYS A 140 19.86 4.94 2.06
C LYS A 140 20.53 6.22 1.53
N ALA A 141 19.78 7.13 0.91
CA ALA A 141 20.30 8.41 0.43
C ALA A 141 20.43 9.47 1.55
N GLY A 142 19.87 9.23 2.74
CA GLY A 142 19.85 10.20 3.83
C GLY A 142 19.06 11.48 3.49
N LEU A 143 18.21 11.43 2.47
CA LEU A 143 17.36 12.55 2.09
C LEU A 143 16.24 12.64 3.13
N ASN A 144 16.05 13.80 3.76
CA ASN A 144 14.94 14.01 4.68
C ASN A 144 13.62 13.60 4.00
N LEU A 145 12.92 12.65 4.60
CA LEU A 145 11.74 11.90 4.12
C LEU A 145 10.59 12.71 3.47
N SER A 146 10.64 14.04 3.46
CA SER A 146 9.45 14.80 3.84
C SER A 146 8.79 15.69 2.80
N PHE A 147 9.25 15.77 1.53
CA PHE A 147 8.50 16.63 0.58
C PHE A 147 8.43 16.14 -0.87
N SER A 148 9.56 15.80 -1.51
CA SER A 148 9.55 15.51 -2.95
C SER A 148 8.92 14.16 -3.30
N LEU A 149 9.18 13.11 -2.52
CA LEU A 149 8.61 11.79 -2.77
C LEU A 149 7.16 11.67 -2.31
N LEU A 150 6.81 12.25 -1.17
CA LEU A 150 5.43 12.32 -0.70
C LEU A 150 4.54 13.09 -1.69
N ARG A 151 5.08 14.12 -2.36
CA ARG A 151 4.39 14.85 -3.44
C ARG A 151 4.25 14.02 -4.72
N SER A 152 5.22 13.17 -5.05
CA SER A 152 5.14 12.24 -6.20
C SER A 152 4.11 11.12 -5.98
N PHE A 153 4.01 10.59 -4.76
CA PHE A 153 3.00 9.57 -4.41
C PHE A 153 1.60 10.16 -4.24
N ARG A 154 1.47 11.41 -3.80
CA ARG A 154 0.16 12.09 -3.74
C ARG A 154 -0.45 12.29 -5.14
N GLY A 155 0.37 12.43 -6.19
CA GLY A 155 -0.11 12.40 -7.58
C GLY A 155 -0.54 11.01 -8.07
N LEU A 156 0.03 9.94 -7.50
CA LEU A 156 -0.32 8.55 -7.80
C LEU A 156 -1.55 8.06 -7.01
N SER A 157 -1.91 8.70 -5.90
CA SER A 157 -3.11 8.36 -5.12
C SER A 157 -4.43 8.88 -5.73
N VAL A 158 -4.36 9.63 -6.84
CA VAL A 158 -5.51 10.17 -7.58
C VAL A 158 -5.66 9.50 -8.97
N LEU A 159 -4.83 8.48 -9.26
CA LEU A 159 -4.93 7.58 -10.41
C LEU A 159 -5.22 6.16 -9.93
#